data_AF-A0A4Y1ZRU1-F1
#
_entry.id   AF-A0A4Y1ZRU1-F1
#
_cell.length_a   1.000
_cell.length_b   1.000
_cell.length_c   1.000
_cell.angle_alpha   90.00
_cell.angle_beta   90.00
_cell.angle_gamma   90.00
#
_symmetry.space_group_name_H-M   'P 1'
#
loop_
_entity.id
_entity.type
_entity.pdbx_description
1 polymer ?
#
loop_
_entity_poly.entity_id
_entity_poly.type
_entity_poly.pdbx_seq_one_letter_code
_entity_poly.pdbx_strand_id
1 'polypeptide(L)'
;MVKTSNRALSLYLSIGNPADEHKILVSFFLKLRMPVWFHIKKSKYFTNAPEHVFEVIKSLRFLPDNLLKVIDPVIQRNAFFALPENLLLSMIVDKRDHIRELGFRIVIKARNLASKRKSVTSFQPPKTKFLFTDYIEMIHWNTITLSAPPS
;
A
#
# COMPACT_ATOMS: atom_id res chain seq x y z
N MET A 1 2.85 14.79 15.33
CA MET A 1 2.31 13.44 15.10
C MET A 1 2.16 12.62 16.38
N VAL A 2 3.21 12.44 17.17
CA VAL A 2 3.18 11.74 18.48
C VAL A 2 2.29 12.44 19.51
N LYS A 3 2.29 13.78 19.52
CA LYS A 3 1.48 14.60 20.45
C LYS A 3 -0.03 14.30 20.37
N THR A 4 -0.57 14.10 19.17
CA THR A 4 -2.01 13.80 18.98
C THR A 4 -2.36 12.39 19.45
N SER A 5 -1.52 11.40 19.16
CA SER A 5 -1.70 10.02 19.62
C SER A 5 -1.61 9.91 21.14
N ASN A 6 -0.64 10.58 21.76
CA ASN A 6 -0.50 10.60 23.21
C ASN A 6 -1.69 11.29 23.87
N ARG A 7 -2.18 12.40 23.30
CA ARG A 7 -3.38 13.08 23.82
C ARG A 7 -4.63 12.21 23.72
N ALA A 8 -4.82 11.49 22.62
CA ALA A 8 -5.96 10.58 22.46
C ALA A 8 -5.89 9.40 23.44
N LEU A 9 -4.71 8.84 23.67
CA LEU A 9 -4.51 7.76 24.64
C LEU A 9 -4.72 8.24 26.08
N SER A 10 -4.17 9.40 26.44
CA SER A 10 -4.40 10.01 27.76
C SER A 10 -5.87 10.33 28.00
N LEU A 11 -6.58 10.84 26.98
CA LEU A 11 -8.02 11.08 27.05
C LEU A 11 -8.77 9.77 27.31
N TYR A 12 -8.46 8.71 26.56
CA TYR A 12 -9.08 7.40 26.76
C TYR A 12 -8.91 6.87 28.18
N LEU A 13 -7.70 6.96 28.75
CA LEU A 13 -7.41 6.52 30.11
C LEU A 13 -8.12 7.35 31.19
N SER A 14 -8.49 8.59 30.88
CA SER A 14 -9.21 9.48 31.81
C SER A 14 -10.73 9.28 31.82
N ILE A 15 -11.28 8.51 30.87
CA ILE A 15 -12.72 8.28 30.75
C ILE A 15 -13.11 7.02 31.53
N GLY A 16 -14.01 7.14 32.51
CA GLY A 16 -14.48 6.01 33.32
C GLY A 16 -15.28 4.96 32.55
N ASN A 17 -16.00 5.34 31.48
CA ASN A 17 -16.73 4.43 30.60
C ASN A 17 -16.59 4.84 29.12
N PRO A 18 -15.59 4.34 28.39
CA PRO A 18 -15.32 4.76 27.02
C PRO A 18 -16.33 4.17 26.02
N ALA A 19 -16.97 5.04 25.24
CA ALA A 19 -17.79 4.62 24.09
C ALA A 19 -16.95 3.89 23.02
N ASP A 20 -17.61 3.14 22.14
CA ASP A 20 -16.94 2.30 21.15
C ASP A 20 -16.08 3.10 20.16
N GLU A 21 -16.47 4.33 19.85
CA GLU A 21 -15.69 5.26 19.03
C GLU A 21 -14.29 5.53 19.65
N HIS A 22 -14.21 5.68 20.97
CA HIS A 22 -12.95 5.87 21.68
C HIS A 22 -12.08 4.61 21.59
N LYS A 23 -12.69 3.42 21.73
CA LYS A 23 -11.99 2.13 21.61
C LYS A 23 -11.45 1.92 20.19
N ILE A 24 -12.22 2.30 19.17
CA ILE A 24 -11.80 2.24 17.76
C ILE A 24 -10.63 3.18 17.53
N LEU A 25 -10.70 4.42 18.03
CA LEU A 25 -9.63 5.40 17.87
C LEU A 25 -8.31 4.94 18.51
N VAL A 26 -8.36 4.39 19.74
CA VAL A 26 -7.17 3.83 20.40
C VAL A 26 -6.66 2.60 19.65
N SER A 27 -7.56 1.70 19.22
CA SER A 27 -7.20 0.53 18.41
C SER A 27 -6.51 0.94 17.11
N PHE A 28 -6.96 2.02 16.46
CA PHE A 28 -6.31 2.57 15.28
C PHE A 28 -4.88 3.03 15.55
N PHE A 29 -4.63 3.70 16.68
CA PHE A 29 -3.27 4.09 17.05
C PHE A 29 -2.36 2.89 17.31
N LEU A 30 -2.85 1.91 18.07
CA LEU A 30 -2.06 0.75 18.51
C LEU A 30 -1.87 -0.30 17.42
N LYS A 31 -2.89 -0.57 16.60
CA LYS A 31 -2.86 -1.63 15.59
C LYS A 31 -2.37 -1.18 14.23
N LEU A 32 -2.64 0.08 13.83
CA LEU A 32 -2.23 0.59 12.53
C LEU A 32 -1.03 1.53 12.67
N ARG A 33 -1.22 2.65 13.38
CA ARG A 33 -0.29 3.78 13.25
C ARG A 33 1.09 3.49 13.81
N MET A 34 1.17 2.90 15.00
CA MET A 34 2.46 2.57 15.62
C MET A 34 3.20 1.46 14.84
N PRO A 35 2.59 0.30 14.52
CA PRO A 35 3.26 -0.76 13.77
C PRO A 35 3.70 -0.32 12.37
N VAL A 36 2.82 0.35 11.61
CA VAL A 36 3.15 0.84 10.26
C VAL A 36 4.27 1.87 10.32
N TRP A 37 4.21 2.84 11.25
CA TRP A 37 5.26 3.84 11.38
C TRP A 37 6.62 3.20 11.69
N PHE A 38 6.64 2.23 12.61
CA PHE A 38 7.86 1.50 12.95
C PHE A 38 8.38 0.69 11.77
N HIS A 39 7.49 0.01 11.05
CA HIS A 39 7.83 -0.79 9.88
C HIS A 39 8.46 0.07 8.76
N ILE A 40 7.87 1.23 8.45
CA ILE A 40 8.43 2.20 7.50
C ILE A 40 9.78 2.74 7.98
N LYS A 41 9.96 2.99 9.28
CA LYS A 41 11.24 3.48 9.81
C LYS A 41 12.37 2.44 9.76
N LYS A 42 12.04 1.17 9.96
CA LYS A 42 13.00 0.05 9.85
C LYS A 42 13.42 -0.19 8.39
N SER A 43 12.53 0.06 7.45
CA SER A 43 12.70 -0.23 6.03
C SER A 43 12.85 1.05 5.21
N LYS A 44 14.10 1.43 4.92
CA LYS A 44 14.41 2.72 4.28
C LYS A 44 14.41 2.67 2.75
N TYR A 45 14.27 1.48 2.16
CA TYR A 45 14.39 1.31 0.71
C TYR A 45 13.07 1.61 0.02
N PHE A 46 13.14 2.38 -1.06
CA PHE A 46 11.99 2.68 -1.91
C PHE A 46 11.36 1.39 -2.49
N THR A 47 12.16 0.35 -2.71
CA THR A 47 11.72 -0.98 -3.16
C THR A 47 10.85 -1.73 -2.15
N ASN A 48 10.68 -1.22 -0.94
CA ASN A 48 9.80 -1.82 0.07
C ASN A 48 8.49 -1.02 0.19
N ALA A 49 8.33 0.05 -0.60
CA ALA A 49 7.18 0.93 -0.48
C ALA A 49 5.84 0.26 -0.84
N PRO A 50 5.73 -0.63 -1.85
CA PRO A 50 4.50 -1.40 -2.05
C PRO A 50 4.15 -2.29 -0.86
N GLU A 51 5.14 -2.91 -0.23
CA GLU A 51 4.95 -3.73 0.97
C GLU A 51 4.40 -2.90 2.14
N HIS A 52 4.88 -1.66 2.29
CA HIS A 52 4.32 -0.73 3.28
C HIS A 52 2.85 -0.37 3.01
N VAL A 53 2.46 -0.17 1.76
CA VAL A 53 1.05 0.07 1.40
C VAL A 53 0.21 -1.18 1.68
N PHE A 54 0.72 -2.36 1.34
CA PHE A 54 0.07 -3.63 1.64
C PHE A 54 -0.16 -3.82 3.14
N GLU A 55 0.86 -3.58 3.96
CA GLU A 55 0.75 -3.69 5.43
C GLU A 55 -0.22 -2.67 6.03
N VAL A 56 -0.31 -1.46 5.47
CA VAL A 56 -1.36 -0.49 5.84
C VAL A 56 -2.75 -1.04 5.55
N ILE A 57 -2.99 -1.54 4.33
CA ILE A 57 -4.28 -2.08 3.90
C ILE A 57 -4.68 -3.28 4.77
N LYS A 58 -3.74 -4.20 4.99
CA LYS A 58 -3.93 -5.39 5.84
C LYS A 58 -4.25 -4.99 7.28
N SER A 59 -3.54 -4.01 7.82
CA SER A 59 -3.73 -3.50 9.16
C SER A 59 -5.03 -2.71 9.33
N LEU A 60 -5.69 -2.28 8.25
CA LEU A 60 -6.99 -1.61 8.34
C LEU A 60 -8.17 -2.58 8.47
N ARG A 61 -7.97 -3.88 8.21
CA ARG A 61 -9.04 -4.91 8.21
C ARG A 61 -9.75 -5.10 9.56
N PHE A 62 -9.21 -4.57 10.66
CA PHE A 62 -9.92 -4.59 11.95
C PHE A 62 -11.01 -3.52 12.06
N LEU A 63 -11.03 -2.52 11.16
CA LEU A 63 -12.02 -1.45 11.18
C LEU A 63 -13.36 -1.95 10.65
N PRO A 64 -14.48 -1.40 11.14
CA PRO A 64 -15.80 -1.70 10.60
C PRO A 64 -15.97 -1.13 9.18
N ASP A 65 -16.82 -1.79 8.39
CA ASP A 65 -17.01 -1.49 6.96
C ASP A 65 -17.43 -0.04 6.67
N ASN A 66 -18.18 0.59 7.56
CA ASN A 66 -18.58 2.00 7.43
C ASN A 66 -17.37 2.94 7.45
N LEU A 67 -16.34 2.62 8.24
CA LEU A 67 -15.08 3.39 8.28
C LEU A 67 -14.17 3.04 7.10
N LEU A 68 -14.12 1.77 6.70
CA LEU A 68 -13.37 1.35 5.51
C LEU A 68 -13.87 2.08 4.25
N LYS A 69 -15.18 2.22 4.08
CA LYS A 69 -15.78 2.99 2.96
C LYS A 69 -15.30 4.44 2.89
N VAL A 70 -14.94 5.06 4.01
CA VAL A 70 -14.41 6.43 4.07
C VAL A 70 -12.91 6.45 3.80
N ILE A 71 -12.18 5.42 4.24
CA ILE A 71 -10.71 5.35 4.17
C ILE A 71 -10.22 4.86 2.81
N ASP A 72 -10.91 3.89 2.20
CA ASP A 72 -10.53 3.27 0.93
C ASP A 72 -10.27 4.29 -0.20
N PRO A 73 -11.13 5.31 -0.43
CA PRO A 73 -10.84 6.36 -1.42
C PRO A 73 -9.60 7.18 -1.09
N VAL A 74 -9.32 7.40 0.21
CA VAL A 74 -8.14 8.14 0.67
C VAL A 74 -6.88 7.33 0.39
N ILE A 75 -6.88 6.02 0.63
CA ILE A 75 -5.77 5.15 0.27
C ILE A 75 -5.57 5.16 -1.24
N GLN A 76 -6.64 4.96 -2.01
CA GLN A 76 -6.56 4.87 -3.46
C GLN A 76 -5.96 6.15 -4.08
N ARG A 77 -6.35 7.34 -3.60
CA ARG A 77 -5.77 8.61 -4.03
C ARG A 77 -4.28 8.76 -3.68
N ASN A 78 -3.83 8.11 -2.60
CA ASN A 78 -2.46 8.17 -2.10
C ASN A 78 -1.62 6.92 -2.42
N ALA A 79 -2.15 5.97 -3.19
CA ALA A 79 -1.52 4.68 -3.49
C ALA A 79 -0.41 4.79 -4.57
N PHE A 80 0.33 5.90 -4.58
CA PHE A 80 1.45 6.12 -5.51
C PHE A 80 2.53 5.03 -5.39
N PHE A 81 2.80 4.57 -4.17
CA PHE A 81 3.73 3.46 -3.96
C PHE A 81 3.20 2.12 -4.47
N ALA A 82 1.90 2.02 -4.76
CA ALA A 82 1.30 0.84 -5.37
C ALA A 82 1.21 0.93 -6.90
N LEU A 83 1.96 1.81 -7.56
CA LEU A 83 2.03 1.86 -9.01
C LEU A 83 2.66 0.58 -9.60
N PRO A 84 2.28 0.19 -10.83
CA PRO A 84 2.86 -0.98 -11.49
C PRO A 84 4.40 -0.93 -11.54
N GLU A 85 4.98 0.23 -11.83
CA GLU A 85 6.43 0.42 -11.89
C GLU A 85 7.10 0.23 -10.53
N ASN A 86 6.48 0.74 -9.46
CA ASN A 86 6.99 0.61 -8.09
C ASN A 86 6.84 -0.83 -7.57
N LEU A 87 5.75 -1.52 -7.93
CA LEU A 87 5.57 -2.94 -7.67
C LEU A 87 6.63 -3.76 -8.41
N LEU A 88 6.87 -3.52 -9.70
CA LEU A 88 7.89 -4.22 -10.48
C LEU A 88 9.28 -4.04 -9.86
N LEU A 89 9.64 -2.82 -9.49
CA LEU A 89 10.90 -2.53 -8.81
C LEU A 89 11.06 -3.33 -7.51
N SER A 90 9.96 -3.53 -6.79
CA SER A 90 9.94 -4.31 -5.55
C SER A 90 10.03 -5.82 -5.83
N MET A 91 9.35 -6.29 -6.88
CA MET A 91 9.39 -7.69 -7.31
C MET A 91 10.78 -8.13 -7.76
N ILE A 92 11.51 -7.29 -8.51
CA ILE A 92 12.86 -7.66 -9.02
C ILE A 92 13.90 -7.80 -7.90
N VAL A 93 13.68 -7.16 -6.74
CA VAL A 93 14.56 -7.28 -5.56
C VAL A 93 13.94 -8.15 -4.46
N ASP A 94 12.80 -8.80 -4.70
CA ASP A 94 12.14 -9.65 -3.71
C ASP A 94 13.08 -10.82 -3.33
N LYS A 95 13.04 -11.23 -2.07
CA LYS A 95 13.84 -12.38 -1.59
C LYS A 95 13.38 -13.70 -2.20
N ARG A 96 12.12 -13.78 -2.62
CA ARG A 96 11.46 -14.96 -3.18
C ARG A 96 11.75 -15.08 -4.68
N ASP A 97 12.41 -16.16 -5.06
CA ASP A 97 12.90 -16.39 -6.43
C ASP A 97 11.79 -16.32 -7.49
N HIS A 98 10.65 -16.96 -7.23
CA HIS A 98 9.50 -16.99 -8.14
C HIS A 98 8.89 -15.60 -8.39
N ILE A 99 9.02 -14.67 -7.45
CA ILE A 99 8.53 -13.29 -7.61
C ILE A 99 9.50 -12.46 -8.41
N ARG A 100 10.82 -12.63 -8.18
CA ARG A 100 11.84 -12.02 -9.03
C ARG A 100 11.67 -12.46 -10.48
N GLU A 101 11.51 -13.76 -10.71
CA GLU A 101 11.28 -14.31 -12.05
C GLU A 101 10.03 -13.71 -12.71
N LEU A 102 8.92 -13.63 -11.97
CA LEU A 102 7.70 -12.98 -12.44
C LEU A 102 7.93 -11.51 -12.81
N GLY A 103 8.63 -10.76 -11.96
CA GLY A 103 9.00 -9.36 -12.21
C GLY A 103 9.81 -9.20 -13.49
N PHE A 104 10.85 -10.02 -13.68
CA PHE A 104 11.66 -10.01 -14.91
C PHE A 104 10.83 -10.34 -16.15
N ARG A 105 9.97 -11.36 -16.10
CA ARG A 105 9.08 -11.72 -17.21
C ARG A 105 8.16 -10.56 -17.61
N ILE A 106 7.59 -9.85 -16.64
CA ILE A 106 6.73 -8.71 -16.90
C ILE A 106 7.51 -7.57 -17.57
N VAL A 107 8.72 -7.26 -17.07
CA VAL A 107 9.60 -6.23 -17.66
C VAL A 107 9.96 -6.57 -19.11
N ILE A 108 10.38 -7.81 -19.39
CA ILE A 108 10.72 -8.26 -20.75
C ILE A 108 9.51 -8.12 -21.67
N LYS A 109 8.33 -8.56 -21.23
CA LYS A 109 7.08 -8.43 -22.00
C LYS A 109 6.73 -6.97 -22.28
N ALA A 110 6.86 -6.09 -21.29
CA ALA A 110 6.58 -4.66 -21.43
C ALA A 110 7.53 -3.99 -22.44
N ARG A 111 8.84 -4.29 -22.39
CA ARG A 111 9.83 -3.77 -23.34
C ARG A 111 9.51 -4.18 -24.78
N ASN A 112 9.11 -5.43 -25.00
CA ASN A 112 8.70 -5.95 -26.31
C ASN A 112 7.40 -5.31 -26.85
N LEU A 113 6.53 -4.79 -25.97
CA LEU A 113 5.32 -4.07 -26.36
C LEU A 113 5.61 -2.60 -26.65
N ALA A 114 6.46 -1.96 -25.86
CA ALA A 114 6.80 -0.55 -26.00
C ALA A 114 7.59 -0.25 -27.27
N SER A 115 8.41 -1.20 -27.77
CA SER A 115 9.06 -1.07 -29.08
C SER A 115 8.06 -0.90 -30.24
N LYS A 116 6.77 -1.19 -30.02
CA LYS A 116 5.68 -1.05 -31.00
C LYS A 116 4.83 0.23 -30.82
N ARG A 117 4.99 1.02 -29.75
CA ARG A 117 4.15 2.20 -29.46
C ARG A 117 4.96 3.39 -28.94
N LYS A 118 4.92 4.53 -29.65
CA LYS A 118 5.47 5.84 -29.24
C LYS A 118 4.39 6.69 -28.53
N SER A 119 4.00 6.35 -27.31
CA SER A 119 3.04 7.19 -26.56
C SER A 119 3.52 7.49 -25.15
N VAL A 120 3.52 8.77 -24.79
CA VAL A 120 3.64 9.25 -23.41
C VAL A 120 2.36 8.87 -22.68
N THR A 121 2.48 8.20 -21.54
CA THR A 121 1.32 7.70 -20.79
C THR A 121 1.06 8.59 -19.58
N SER A 122 -0.21 8.88 -19.30
CA SER A 122 -0.60 9.65 -18.12
C SER A 122 -0.67 8.76 -16.88
N PHE A 123 -0.33 9.32 -15.72
CA PHE A 123 -0.47 8.66 -14.43
C PHE A 123 -1.94 8.34 -14.17
N GLN A 124 -2.26 7.06 -13.97
CA GLN A 124 -3.57 6.61 -13.52
C GLN A 124 -3.40 5.86 -12.19
N PRO A 125 -4.04 6.32 -11.10
CA PRO A 125 -4.06 5.57 -9.85
C PRO A 125 -4.61 4.15 -10.10
N PRO A 126 -3.94 3.10 -9.61
CA PRO A 126 -4.44 1.74 -9.78
C PRO A 126 -5.83 1.60 -9.14
N LYS A 127 -6.72 0.86 -9.81
CA LYS A 127 -7.98 0.40 -9.20
C LYS A 127 -7.66 -0.82 -8.33
N THR A 128 -7.28 -0.57 -7.09
CA THR A 128 -6.90 -1.57 -6.10
C THR A 128 -8.16 -2.17 -5.44
N LYS A 129 -8.37 -3.49 -5.54
CA LYS A 129 -9.36 -4.24 -4.74
C LYS A 129 -8.76 -4.65 -3.38
N PHE A 130 -9.05 -3.98 -2.27
CA PHE A 130 -8.38 -4.18 -0.95
C PHE A 130 -8.33 -5.61 -0.32
N LEU A 131 -8.84 -6.63 -1.01
CA LEU A 131 -8.84 -8.04 -0.62
C LEU A 131 -7.67 -8.84 -1.22
N PHE A 132 -6.44 -8.42 -0.94
CA PHE A 132 -5.22 -9.10 -1.43
C PHE A 132 -4.59 -10.01 -0.37
N THR A 133 -3.94 -11.09 -0.78
CA THR A 133 -3.15 -11.94 0.13
C THR A 133 -1.68 -11.59 0.13
N ASP A 134 -1.21 -10.96 -0.95
CA ASP A 134 0.17 -10.51 -1.14
C ASP A 134 0.21 -9.13 -1.82
N TYR A 135 1.31 -8.39 -1.64
CA TYR A 135 1.50 -7.08 -2.28
C TYR A 135 1.58 -7.20 -3.81
N ILE A 136 2.05 -8.35 -4.34
CA ILE A 136 2.11 -8.59 -5.80
C ILE A 136 0.72 -8.63 -6.45
N GLU A 137 -0.32 -8.92 -5.67
CA GLU A 137 -1.70 -9.02 -6.13
C GLU A 137 -2.41 -7.68 -6.13
N MET A 138 -1.79 -6.62 -5.58
CA MET A 138 -2.40 -5.29 -5.45
C MET A 138 -2.86 -4.70 -6.78
N ILE A 139 -2.29 -5.16 -7.89
CA ILE A 139 -2.73 -4.78 -9.23
C ILE A 139 -2.98 -6.00 -10.10
N HIS A 140 -4.03 -5.93 -10.90
CA HIS A 140 -4.33 -6.93 -11.91
C HIS A 140 -3.38 -6.77 -13.12
N TRP A 141 -2.26 -7.50 -13.10
CA TRP A 141 -1.23 -7.44 -14.16
C TRP A 141 -1.74 -7.67 -15.59
N ASN A 142 -2.83 -8.41 -15.76
CA ASN A 142 -3.43 -8.69 -17.07
C ASN A 142 -4.15 -7.48 -17.69
N THR A 143 -4.53 -6.48 -16.87
CA THR A 143 -5.30 -5.32 -17.33
C THR A 143 -4.48 -4.04 -17.40
N ILE A 144 -3.22 -4.06 -16.93
CA ILE A 144 -2.35 -2.89 -16.89
C ILE A 144 -1.69 -2.71 -18.25
N THR A 145 -1.73 -1.49 -18.77
CA THR A 145 -0.85 -1.08 -19.87
C THR A 145 0.46 -0.59 -19.26
N LEU A 146 1.51 -1.40 -19.35
CA LEU A 146 2.84 -1.03 -18.87
C LEU A 146 3.53 -0.12 -19.89
N SER A 147 4.12 0.95 -19.40
CA SER A 147 4.94 1.85 -20.21
C SER A 147 6.42 1.44 -20.15
N ALA A 148 7.19 1.77 -21.19
CA ALA A 148 8.64 1.64 -21.09
C ALA A 148 9.19 2.74 -20.15
N PRO A 149 10.23 2.44 -19.36
CA PRO A 149 10.94 3.47 -18.62
C PRO A 149 11.50 4.52 -19.59
N PRO A 150 11.51 5.81 -19.22
CA PRO A 150 12.13 6.84 -20.02
C PRO A 150 13.61 6.49 -20.23
N SER A 151 14.02 6.49 -21.50
CA SER A 151 15.40 6.31 -21.97
C SER A 151 16.28 7.49 -21.58
#